data_AF-A0ABD3I367-F1
#
_entry.id   AF-A0ABD3I367-F1
#
_cell.length_a   1.000
_cell.length_b   1.000
_cell.length_c   1.000
_cell.angle_alpha   90.00
_cell.angle_beta   90.00
_cell.angle_gamma   90.00
#
_symmetry.space_group_name_H-M   'P 1'
#
loop_
_entity.id
_entity.type
_entity.pdbx_description
1 polymer ?
#
loop_
_entity_poly.entity_id
_entity_poly.type
_entity_poly.pdbx_seq_one_letter_code
_entity_poly.pdbx_strand_id
1 'polypeptide(L)'
;MSSTQERRPKDATGFTTTEEDTKPITIGEALEVAGDRLADKPLSESDVRAIQSAESRATGTGTNVRRGIAATAQAFLDTPAIGGDDVKVGEVLSYASIQLPHDKPVTPEDASVVRSAEIRNSPTLEASEGGIAVTISQAAAVNKSAGLV
;
A
#
# COMPACT_ATOMS: atom_id res chain seq x y z
N MET A 1 -3.03 25.42 22.42
CA MET A 1 -2.23 24.17 22.41
C MET A 1 -2.69 23.38 21.20
N SER A 2 -2.06 23.60 20.04
CA SER A 2 -2.36 22.82 18.84
C SER A 2 -1.20 21.84 18.65
N SER A 3 -1.48 20.55 18.83
CA SER A 3 -0.57 19.47 18.47
C SER A 3 -0.35 19.51 16.97
N THR A 4 0.74 20.15 16.55
CA THR A 4 1.33 19.92 15.24
C THR A 4 1.87 18.50 15.28
N GLN A 5 1.20 17.60 14.58
CA GLN A 5 1.67 16.25 14.34
C GLN A 5 2.96 16.35 13.51
N GLU A 6 4.10 16.23 14.19
CA GLU A 6 5.43 16.24 13.59
C GLU A 6 5.49 15.11 12.54
N ARG A 7 5.47 15.47 11.26
CA ARG A 7 5.63 14.50 10.17
C ARG A 7 7.05 13.97 10.23
N ARG A 8 7.21 12.67 10.54
CA ARG A 8 8.51 11.99 10.62
C ARG A 8 9.31 12.25 9.33
N PRO A 9 10.62 12.56 9.41
CA PRO A 9 11.44 12.85 8.24
C PRO A 9 11.71 11.56 7.43
N LYS A 10 10.91 11.32 6.40
CA LYS A 10 11.01 10.17 5.47
C LYS A 10 12.34 10.22 4.67
N ASP A 11 13.03 9.09 4.52
CA ASP A 11 14.20 8.98 3.64
C ASP A 11 13.80 8.97 2.15
N ALA A 12 14.76 8.82 1.23
CA ALA A 12 14.49 8.76 -0.22
C ALA A 12 13.54 7.62 -0.61
N THR A 13 13.39 6.60 0.23
CA THR A 13 12.45 5.49 0.06
C THR A 13 11.10 5.74 0.74
N GLY A 14 10.87 6.89 1.36
CA GLY A 14 9.61 7.20 2.04
C GLY A 14 9.47 6.56 3.42
N PHE A 15 10.48 5.82 3.87
CA PHE A 15 10.50 5.09 5.14
C PHE A 15 11.54 5.71 6.09
N THR A 16 11.44 5.46 7.39
CA THR A 16 12.42 5.96 8.38
C THR A 16 13.02 4.80 9.13
N THR A 17 14.36 4.73 9.16
CA THR A 17 15.10 3.80 10.02
C THR A 17 16.14 4.62 10.79
N THR A 18 15.69 5.41 11.76
CA THR A 18 16.61 5.99 12.76
C THR A 18 16.90 4.94 13.83
N GLU A 19 18.04 5.01 14.52
CA GLU A 19 18.42 4.02 15.55
C GLU A 19 17.43 3.88 16.73
N GLU A 20 16.43 4.77 16.84
CA GLU A 20 15.31 4.65 17.78
C GLU A 20 14.03 3.99 17.22
N ASP A 21 13.90 3.77 15.90
CA ASP A 21 12.69 3.16 15.31
C ASP A 21 12.80 1.63 15.35
N THR A 22 12.53 1.07 16.52
CA THR A 22 12.52 -0.38 16.79
C THR A 22 11.26 -1.08 16.27
N LYS A 23 10.37 -0.36 15.59
CA LYS A 23 9.10 -0.90 15.11
C LYS A 23 9.19 -1.24 13.62
N PRO A 24 8.80 -2.46 13.22
CA PRO A 24 8.70 -2.82 11.81
C PRO A 24 7.66 -1.96 11.09
N ILE A 25 7.96 -1.62 9.85
CA ILE A 25 7.02 -1.02 8.93
C ILE A 25 5.90 -2.03 8.66
N THR A 26 4.65 -1.60 8.75
CA THR A 26 3.50 -2.46 8.46
C THR A 26 3.09 -2.42 6.99
N ILE A 27 2.20 -3.34 6.59
CA ILE A 27 1.64 -3.35 5.24
C ILE A 27 0.81 -2.08 4.98
N GLY A 28 0.03 -1.64 5.96
CA GLY A 28 -0.76 -0.41 5.86
C GLY A 28 0.09 0.85 5.75
N GLU A 29 1.17 0.97 6.53
CA GLU A 29 2.13 2.08 6.41
C GLU A 29 2.79 2.10 5.01
N ALA A 30 3.17 0.94 4.50
CA ALA A 30 3.73 0.84 3.15
C ALA A 30 2.71 1.19 2.05
N LEU A 31 1.42 0.88 2.24
CA LEU A 31 0.35 1.32 1.35
C LEU A 31 0.13 2.83 1.40
N GLU A 32 0.18 3.46 2.58
CA GLU A 32 0.08 4.93 2.68
C GLU A 32 1.23 5.62 1.94
N VAL A 33 2.47 5.12 2.10
CA VAL A 33 3.62 5.64 1.34
C VAL A 33 3.43 5.45 -0.16
N ALA A 34 2.81 4.34 -0.60
CA ALA A 34 2.47 4.14 -2.00
C ALA A 34 1.42 5.15 -2.47
N GLY A 35 0.42 5.44 -1.64
CA GLY A 35 -0.58 6.49 -1.88
C GLY A 35 0.04 7.87 -2.05
N ASP A 36 0.97 8.25 -1.17
CA ASP A 36 1.71 9.52 -1.26
C ASP A 36 2.49 9.65 -2.57
N ARG A 37 3.13 8.56 -3.01
CA ARG A 37 3.95 8.53 -4.25
C ARG A 37 3.12 8.54 -5.52
N LEU A 38 1.95 7.91 -5.45
CA LEU A 38 1.03 7.73 -6.57
C LEU A 38 -0.17 8.67 -6.44
N ALA A 39 0.00 9.79 -5.74
CA ALA A 39 -1.09 10.68 -5.34
C ALA A 39 -1.95 11.15 -6.53
N ASP A 40 -1.32 11.39 -7.68
CA ASP A 40 -1.98 11.86 -8.90
C ASP A 40 -2.22 10.76 -9.94
N LYS A 41 -1.79 9.52 -9.68
CA LYS A 41 -1.95 8.40 -10.61
C LYS A 41 -3.43 7.95 -10.60
N PRO A 42 -4.10 7.88 -11.77
CA PRO A 42 -5.42 7.24 -11.88
C PRO A 42 -5.36 5.78 -11.41
N LEU A 43 -6.37 5.36 -10.66
CA LEU A 43 -6.50 3.99 -10.17
C LEU A 43 -6.69 3.02 -11.34
N SER A 44 -5.91 1.95 -11.40
CA SER A 44 -6.04 0.89 -12.40
C SER A 44 -6.44 -0.46 -11.79
N GLU A 45 -6.88 -1.40 -12.62
CA GLU A 45 -7.21 -2.76 -12.15
C GLU A 45 -6.00 -3.47 -11.51
N SER A 46 -4.80 -3.28 -12.07
CA SER A 46 -3.55 -3.82 -11.50
C SER A 46 -3.30 -3.28 -10.09
N ASP A 47 -3.53 -1.98 -9.86
CA ASP A 47 -3.42 -1.36 -8.54
C ASP A 47 -4.44 -1.97 -7.57
N VAL A 48 -5.71 -2.09 -7.96
CA VAL A 48 -6.75 -2.70 -7.11
C VAL A 48 -6.38 -4.12 -6.71
N ARG A 49 -5.79 -4.91 -7.61
CA ARG A 49 -5.34 -6.28 -7.33
C ARG A 49 -4.14 -6.32 -6.38
N ALA A 50 -3.22 -5.37 -6.51
CA ALA A 50 -2.12 -5.19 -5.56
C ALA A 50 -2.64 -4.83 -4.16
N ILE A 51 -3.59 -3.88 -4.07
CA ILE A 51 -4.23 -3.46 -2.81
C ILE A 51 -4.97 -4.63 -2.18
N GLN A 52 -5.77 -5.37 -2.94
CA GLN A 52 -6.49 -6.55 -2.46
C GLN A 52 -5.55 -7.62 -1.92
N SER A 53 -4.45 -7.87 -2.62
CA SER A 53 -3.42 -8.79 -2.16
C SER A 53 -2.80 -8.29 -0.85
N ALA A 54 -2.42 -7.01 -0.76
CA ALA A 54 -1.82 -6.42 0.42
C ALA A 54 -2.77 -6.49 1.64
N GLU A 55 -4.05 -6.12 1.47
CA GLU A 55 -5.07 -6.21 2.51
C GLU A 55 -5.27 -7.65 3.01
N SER A 56 -5.28 -8.62 2.09
CA SER A 56 -5.40 -10.04 2.44
C SER A 56 -4.19 -10.53 3.25
N ARG A 57 -2.99 -10.04 2.92
CA ARG A 57 -1.76 -10.34 3.65
C ARG A 57 -1.74 -9.68 5.03
N ALA A 58 -2.20 -8.43 5.11
CA ALA A 58 -2.30 -7.71 6.38
C ALA A 58 -3.26 -8.42 7.34
N THR A 59 -4.45 -8.77 6.88
CA THR A 59 -5.50 -9.29 7.76
C THR A 59 -5.41 -10.77 8.07
N GLY A 60 -4.59 -11.54 7.34
CA GLY A 60 -4.49 -12.99 7.49
C GLY A 60 -5.76 -13.75 7.10
N THR A 61 -6.83 -13.05 6.71
CA THR A 61 -8.07 -13.64 6.20
C THR A 61 -7.97 -13.78 4.69
N GLY A 62 -8.03 -15.01 4.18
CA GLY A 62 -7.93 -15.31 2.76
C GLY A 62 -9.06 -14.76 1.87
N THR A 63 -10.02 -13.99 2.41
CA THR A 63 -11.12 -13.43 1.63
C THR A 63 -11.66 -12.14 2.23
N ASN A 64 -11.46 -11.04 1.50
CA ASN A 64 -12.28 -9.83 1.44
C ASN A 64 -12.84 -9.34 2.78
N VAL A 65 -12.11 -8.43 3.44
CA VAL A 65 -12.70 -7.62 4.50
C VAL A 65 -13.89 -6.89 3.89
N ARG A 66 -15.11 -7.23 4.34
CA ARG A 66 -16.31 -6.53 3.86
C ARG A 66 -16.16 -5.07 4.30
N ARG A 67 -15.98 -4.17 3.32
CA ARG A 67 -15.64 -2.72 3.47
C ARG A 67 -14.15 -2.39 3.67
N GLY A 68 -13.25 -3.27 3.25
CA GLY A 68 -11.81 -2.97 3.18
C GLY A 68 -11.47 -1.92 2.12
N ILE A 69 -10.21 -1.48 2.13
CA ILE A 69 -9.63 -0.53 1.18
C ILE A 69 -9.78 -1.08 -0.24
N ALA A 70 -9.52 -2.38 -0.42
CA ALA A 70 -9.62 -3.04 -1.72
C ALA A 70 -11.06 -3.07 -2.27
N ALA A 71 -12.05 -3.26 -1.40
CA ALA A 71 -13.46 -3.23 -1.80
C ALA A 71 -13.88 -1.83 -2.25
N THR A 72 -13.37 -0.79 -1.57
CA THR A 72 -13.60 0.61 -1.95
C THR A 72 -12.95 0.93 -3.29
N ALA A 73 -11.70 0.49 -3.49
CA ALA A 73 -10.97 0.66 -4.74
C ALA A 73 -11.69 0.00 -5.94
N GLN A 74 -12.20 -1.23 -5.75
CA GLN A 74 -12.97 -1.93 -6.78
C GLN A 74 -14.28 -1.19 -7.12
N ALA A 75 -15.00 -0.67 -6.11
CA ALA A 75 -16.24 0.06 -6.34
C ALA A 75 -16.02 1.32 -7.20
N PHE A 76 -14.88 2.00 -7.03
CA PHE A 76 -14.52 3.14 -7.87
C PHE A 76 -14.25 2.77 -9.34
N LEU A 77 -13.66 1.59 -9.59
CA LEU A 77 -13.49 1.09 -10.96
C LEU A 77 -14.82 0.66 -11.59
N ASP A 78 -15.70 0.03 -10.82
CA ASP A 78 -16.97 -0.48 -11.32
C ASP A 78 -17.97 0.65 -11.61
N THR A 79 -17.87 1.76 -10.88
CA THR A 79 -18.75 2.92 -11.01
C THR A 79 -17.93 4.22 -11.13
N PRO A 80 -17.29 4.46 -12.29
CA PRO A 80 -16.57 5.70 -12.51
C PRO A 80 -17.51 6.91 -12.43
N ALA A 81 -17.01 8.03 -11.90
CA ALA A 81 -17.80 9.25 -11.76
C ALA A 81 -18.26 9.75 -13.14
N ILE A 82 -19.57 10.00 -13.29
CA ILE A 82 -20.11 10.55 -14.54
C ILE A 82 -19.63 12.00 -14.70
N GLY A 83 -18.70 12.24 -15.62
CA GLY A 83 -18.17 13.56 -15.93
C GLY A 83 -17.17 14.11 -14.91
N GLY A 84 -16.58 13.25 -14.06
CA GLY A 84 -15.57 13.61 -13.07
C GLY A 84 -14.16 13.11 -13.44
N ASP A 85 -13.19 13.51 -12.63
CA ASP A 85 -11.82 12.99 -12.68
C ASP A 85 -11.78 11.52 -12.22
N ASP A 86 -10.88 10.72 -12.81
CA ASP A 86 -10.63 9.36 -12.34
C ASP A 86 -10.17 9.37 -10.88
N VAL A 87 -10.67 8.43 -10.08
CA VAL A 87 -10.22 8.27 -8.69
C VAL A 87 -8.75 7.92 -8.68
N LYS A 88 -7.98 8.62 -7.84
CA LYS A 88 -6.53 8.46 -7.77
C LYS A 88 -6.12 7.43 -6.72
N VAL A 89 -4.95 6.83 -6.92
CA VAL A 89 -4.37 5.87 -5.96
C VAL A 89 -4.15 6.51 -4.58
N GLY A 90 -3.73 7.78 -4.54
CA GLY A 90 -3.58 8.52 -3.28
C GLY A 90 -4.87 8.62 -2.47
N GLU A 91 -6.01 8.85 -3.11
CA GLU A 91 -7.30 8.99 -2.43
C GLU A 91 -7.73 7.67 -1.76
N VAL A 92 -7.45 6.54 -2.43
CA VAL A 92 -7.76 5.21 -1.90
C VAL A 92 -6.84 4.84 -0.73
N LEU A 93 -5.56 5.21 -0.79
CA LEU A 93 -4.53 4.72 0.14
C LEU A 93 -4.18 5.67 1.29
N SER A 94 -4.70 6.90 1.31
CA SER A 94 -4.34 7.97 2.28
C SER A 94 -4.43 7.59 3.76
N TYR A 95 -5.22 6.57 4.12
CA TYR A 95 -5.44 6.13 5.50
C TYR A 95 -5.29 4.61 5.66
N ALA A 96 -4.48 3.98 4.82
CA ALA A 96 -4.37 2.53 4.80
C ALA A 96 -3.86 1.94 6.13
N SER A 97 -3.00 2.64 6.88
CA SER A 97 -2.44 2.16 8.16
C SER A 97 -3.49 2.02 9.26
N ILE A 98 -4.52 2.87 9.25
CA ILE A 98 -5.59 2.85 10.27
C ILE A 98 -6.84 2.09 9.81
N GLN A 99 -6.96 1.78 8.51
CA GLN A 99 -8.10 1.05 7.95
C GLN A 99 -7.90 -0.48 7.94
N LEU A 100 -6.69 -0.97 8.18
CA LEU A 100 -6.40 -2.40 8.24
C LEU A 100 -6.55 -2.93 9.69
N PRO A 101 -7.61 -3.71 10.02
CA PRO A 101 -7.94 -4.07 11.40
C PRO A 101 -6.96 -5.03 12.09
N HIS A 102 -6.08 -5.67 11.34
CA HIS A 102 -5.06 -6.61 11.82
C HIS A 102 -3.71 -6.37 11.16
N ASP A 103 -3.38 -5.11 10.86
CA ASP A 103 -2.16 -4.78 10.16
C ASP A 103 -0.91 -5.40 10.83
N LYS A 104 0.01 -5.85 9.99
CA LYS A 104 1.17 -6.63 10.43
C LYS A 104 2.46 -6.13 9.76
N PRO A 105 3.63 -6.43 10.33
CA PRO A 105 4.91 -6.20 9.69
C PRO A 105 4.94 -6.76 8.27
N VAL A 106 5.37 -5.94 7.32
CA VAL A 106 5.55 -6.40 5.94
C VAL A 106 6.82 -7.25 5.83
N THR A 107 6.69 -8.43 5.22
CA THR A 107 7.81 -9.36 4.97
C THR A 107 8.13 -9.47 3.48
N PRO A 108 9.31 -10.00 3.09
CA PRO A 108 9.64 -10.27 1.68
C PRO A 108 8.65 -11.21 0.99
N GLU A 109 8.06 -12.16 1.72
CA GLU A 109 7.03 -13.07 1.20
C GLU A 109 5.76 -12.30 0.85
N ASP A 110 5.30 -11.38 1.71
CA ASP A 110 4.13 -10.54 1.42
C ASP A 110 4.37 -9.69 0.17
N ALA A 111 5.54 -9.06 0.08
CA ALA A 111 5.93 -8.26 -1.08
C ALA A 111 5.94 -9.07 -2.38
N SER A 112 6.43 -10.31 -2.32
CA SER A 112 6.46 -11.21 -3.49
C SER A 112 5.04 -11.59 -3.96
N VAL A 113 4.12 -11.82 -3.02
CA VAL A 113 2.72 -12.12 -3.34
C VAL A 113 2.01 -10.90 -3.94
N VAL A 114 2.20 -9.71 -3.37
CA VAL A 114 1.64 -8.45 -3.91
C VAL A 114 2.17 -8.17 -5.31
N ARG A 115 3.49 -8.30 -5.51
CA ARG A 115 4.11 -8.13 -6.83
C ARG A 115 3.55 -9.09 -7.88
N SER A 116 3.32 -10.35 -7.49
CA SER A 116 2.73 -11.35 -8.38
C SER A 116 1.26 -11.03 -8.70
N ALA A 117 0.52 -10.41 -7.78
CA ALA A 117 -0.84 -9.94 -8.04
C ALA A 117 -0.86 -8.76 -9.02
N GLU A 118 0.02 -7.78 -8.84
CA GLU A 118 0.14 -6.61 -9.72
C GLU A 118 0.50 -7.03 -11.15
N ILE A 119 1.55 -7.84 -11.31
CA ILE A 119 2.03 -8.34 -12.62
C ILE A 119 0.93 -9.09 -13.38
N ARG A 120 0.23 -10.02 -12.72
CA ARG A 120 -0.79 -10.86 -13.38
C ARG A 120 -1.99 -10.07 -13.89
N ASN A 121 -2.22 -8.88 -13.35
CA ASN A 121 -3.33 -8.01 -13.71
C ASN A 121 -2.85 -6.72 -14.41
N SER A 122 -1.57 -6.67 -14.79
CA SER A 122 -0.98 -5.58 -15.58
C SER A 122 -1.13 -5.88 -17.07
N PRO A 123 -1.49 -4.90 -17.92
CA PRO A 123 -1.57 -5.08 -19.37
C PRO A 123 -0.24 -5.53 -20.01
N THR A 124 0.89 -5.17 -19.40
CA THR A 124 2.24 -5.48 -19.91
C THR A 124 2.87 -6.70 -19.24
N LEU A 125 2.19 -7.35 -18.28
CA LEU A 125 2.76 -8.41 -17.44
C LEU A 125 4.03 -7.99 -16.69
N GLU A 126 4.15 -6.69 -16.40
CA GLU A 126 5.23 -6.12 -15.62
C GLU A 126 4.66 -5.40 -14.39
N ALA A 127 5.47 -5.32 -13.33
CA ALA A 127 5.13 -4.52 -12.17
C ALA A 127 5.16 -3.04 -12.58
N SER A 128 4.24 -2.24 -12.07
CA SER A 128 4.24 -0.80 -12.38
C SER A 128 5.53 -0.17 -11.85
N GLU A 129 6.24 0.58 -12.70
CA GLU A 129 7.40 1.36 -12.26
C GLU A 129 6.97 2.32 -11.14
N GLY A 130 7.61 2.23 -9.97
CA GLY A 130 7.21 3.02 -8.79
C GLY A 130 5.83 2.68 -8.20
N GLY A 131 5.22 1.57 -8.63
CA GLY A 131 3.89 1.13 -8.22
C GLY A 131 3.78 0.67 -6.76
N ILE A 132 2.62 0.13 -6.42
CA ILE A 132 2.31 -0.36 -5.08
C ILE A 132 3.27 -1.51 -4.72
N ALA A 133 3.50 -2.46 -5.63
CA ALA A 133 4.40 -3.57 -5.37
C ALA A 133 5.85 -3.15 -5.10
N VAL A 134 6.33 -2.10 -5.77
CA VAL A 134 7.68 -1.56 -5.56
C VAL A 134 7.81 -0.97 -4.16
N THR A 135 6.83 -0.17 -3.73
CA THR A 135 6.85 0.45 -2.40
C THR A 135 6.77 -0.60 -1.29
N ILE A 136 5.91 -1.60 -1.44
CA ILE A 136 5.79 -2.74 -0.50
C ILE A 136 7.11 -3.53 -0.43
N SER A 137 7.78 -3.74 -1.57
CA SER A 137 9.08 -4.42 -1.62
C SER A 137 10.19 -3.62 -0.92
N GLN A 138 10.19 -2.30 -1.06
CA GLN A 138 11.13 -1.42 -0.36
C GLN A 138 10.92 -1.48 1.16
N ALA A 139 9.67 -1.41 1.63
CA ALA A 139 9.34 -1.55 3.04
C ALA A 139 9.81 -2.90 3.63
N ALA A 140 9.55 -4.00 2.91
CA ALA A 140 10.01 -5.33 3.30
C ALA A 140 11.54 -5.42 3.37
N ALA A 141 12.25 -4.79 2.42
CA ALA A 141 13.70 -4.74 2.42
C ALA A 141 14.25 -3.96 3.61
N VAL A 142 13.62 -2.83 3.97
CA VAL A 142 13.96 -2.05 5.16
C VAL A 142 13.78 -2.91 6.42
N ASN A 143 12.61 -3.51 6.62
CA ASN A 143 12.36 -4.38 7.77
C ASN A 143 13.38 -5.52 7.89
N LYS A 144 13.69 -6.19 6.77
CA LYS A 144 14.66 -7.29 6.73
C LYS A 144 16.08 -6.80 7.07
N SER A 145 16.50 -5.66 6.50
CA SER A 145 17.83 -5.10 6.73
C SER A 145 18.03 -4.63 8.18
N ALA A 146 16.94 -4.20 8.82
CA ALA A 146 16.90 -3.79 10.23
C ALA A 146 16.72 -4.98 11.21
N GLY A 147 16.54 -6.21 10.72
CA GLY A 147 16.31 -7.39 11.55
C GLY A 147 14.96 -7.41 12.26
N LEU A 148 13.96 -6.72 11.70
CA LEU A 148 12.61 -6.59 12.28
C LEU A 148 11.64 -7.67 11.78
N VAL A 149 12.03 -8.42 10.74
CA VAL A 149 11.32 -9.59 10.16
C VAL A 149 12.29 -10.64 9.64
#